data_AF-A0A1F1CD76-F1
#
_entry.id   AF-A0A1F1CD76-F1
#
_cell.length_a   1.000
_cell.length_b   1.000
_cell.length_c   1.000
_cell.angle_alpha   90.00
_cell.angle_beta   90.00
_cell.angle_gamma   90.00
#
_symmetry.space_group_name_H-M   'P 1'
#
loop_
_entity.id
_entity.type
_entity.pdbx_description
1 polymer ?
#
loop_
_entity_poly.entity_id
_entity_poly.type
_entity_poly.pdbx_seq_one_letter_code
_entity_poly.pdbx_strand_id
1 'polypeptide(L)'
;MIKTDEDALICDLAETYRIYDYRQLPAYQVAVFSFGLRDDSRIKVAMSGQNVPTDLLIQASMLDRLSMLVWMKTKDGQQGKNRPASMVDSLLKVEKEKEQMVFSSGEEFEEYRSKLLEKIGGGN
;
A
#
# COMPACT_ATOMS: atom_id res chain seq x y z
N MET A 1 17.02 15.48 1.53
CA MET A 1 16.15 16.19 2.50
C MET A 1 15.54 17.41 1.84
N ILE A 2 16.14 18.61 1.85
CA ILE A 2 15.52 19.82 1.25
C ILE A 2 15.04 19.62 -0.20
N LYS A 3 15.89 19.07 -1.08
CA LYS A 3 15.50 18.77 -2.48
C LYS A 3 14.40 17.71 -2.61
N THR A 4 14.29 16.82 -1.63
CA THR A 4 13.31 15.72 -1.63
C THR A 4 11.93 16.26 -1.26
N ASP A 5 11.85 16.95 -0.12
CA ASP A 5 10.64 17.55 0.41
C ASP A 5 11.03 18.52 1.55
N GLU A 6 11.08 19.83 1.26
CA GLU A 6 11.47 20.84 2.25
C GLU A 6 10.38 21.03 3.32
N ASP A 7 9.10 20.92 2.94
CA ASP A 7 7.97 21.09 3.86
C ASP A 7 7.88 19.95 4.88
N ALA A 8 8.09 18.71 4.43
CA ALA A 8 8.19 17.55 5.32
C ALA A 8 9.34 17.72 6.32
N LEU A 9 10.50 18.19 5.87
CA LEU A 9 11.64 18.47 6.74
C LEU A 9 11.30 19.53 7.79
N ILE A 10 10.66 20.63 7.40
CA ILE A 10 10.22 21.69 8.32
C ILE A 10 9.26 21.12 9.36
N CYS A 11 8.27 20.34 8.93
CA CYS A 11 7.31 19.70 9.84
C CYS A 11 7.99 18.77 10.84
N ASP A 12 8.93 17.94 10.38
CA ASP A 12 9.62 16.98 11.25
C ASP A 12 10.55 17.69 12.27
N LEU A 13 11.24 18.76 11.86
CA LEU A 13 12.05 19.59 12.75
C LEU A 13 11.19 20.34 13.78
N ALA A 14 10.03 20.86 13.37
CA ALA A 14 9.08 21.51 14.25
C ALA A 14 8.45 20.53 15.25
N GLU A 15 8.07 19.33 14.81
CA GLU A 15 7.48 18.29 15.64
C GLU A 15 8.48 17.76 16.68
N THR A 16 9.72 17.49 16.25
CA THR A 16 10.74 16.80 17.08
C THR A 16 11.51 17.76 17.98
N TYR A 17 11.95 18.90 17.44
CA TYR A 17 12.88 19.80 18.11
C TYR A 17 12.30 21.20 18.38
N ARG A 18 11.05 21.47 17.97
CA ARG A 18 10.41 22.79 18.06
C ARG A 18 11.14 23.88 17.27
N ILE A 19 11.81 23.48 16.18
CA ILE A 19 12.47 24.40 15.26
C ILE A 19 11.50 24.74 14.13
N TYR A 20 10.90 25.92 14.18
CA TYR A 20 9.90 26.36 13.18
C TYR A 20 10.53 27.07 11.97
N ASP A 21 11.71 27.66 12.15
CA ASP A 21 12.50 28.27 11.08
C ASP A 21 13.96 27.85 11.22
N TYR A 22 14.32 26.78 10.51
CA TYR A 22 15.67 26.24 10.57
C TYR A 22 16.70 27.15 9.87
N ARG A 23 16.26 28.13 9.06
CA ARG A 23 17.19 29.03 8.33
C ARG A 23 17.92 29.99 9.28
N GLN A 24 17.44 30.12 10.51
CA GLN A 24 18.11 30.86 11.58
C GLN A 24 19.29 30.10 12.20
N LEU A 25 19.42 28.80 11.92
CA LEU A 25 20.47 27.96 12.47
C LEU A 25 21.61 27.76 11.47
N PRO A 26 22.85 27.52 11.94
CA PRO A 26 23.95 27.14 11.07
C PRO A 26 23.63 25.87 10.28
N ALA A 27 23.98 25.84 8.98
CA ALA A 27 23.66 24.73 8.08
C ALA A 27 24.13 23.36 8.62
N TYR A 28 25.31 23.30 9.24
CA TYR A 28 25.82 22.09 9.87
C TYR A 28 24.90 21.59 11.00
N GLN A 29 24.38 22.50 11.84
CA GLN A 29 23.49 22.14 12.94
C GLN A 29 22.15 21.62 12.42
N VAL A 30 21.60 22.25 11.37
CA VAL A 30 20.39 21.77 10.69
C VAL A 30 20.61 20.36 10.14
N ALA A 31 21.77 20.09 9.52
CA ALA A 31 22.08 18.76 9.01
C ALA A 31 22.15 17.69 10.11
N VAL A 32 22.75 18.01 11.27
CA VAL A 32 22.79 17.11 12.43
C VAL A 32 21.38 16.79 12.94
N PHE A 33 20.52 17.80 13.12
CA PHE A 33 19.15 17.58 13.56
C PHE A 33 18.33 16.79 12.54
N SER A 34 18.48 17.12 11.26
CA SER A 34 17.76 16.42 10.19
C SER A 34 18.16 14.95 10.11
N PHE A 35 19.46 14.64 10.28
CA PHE A 35 19.95 13.26 10.33
C PHE A 35 19.45 12.50 11.57
N GLY A 36 19.35 13.20 12.71
CA GLY A 36 18.88 12.67 13.99
C GLY A 36 17.37 12.45 14.12
N LEU A 37 16.57 12.81 13.10
CA LEU A 37 15.15 12.50 13.07
C LEU A 37 14.90 10.98 13.16
N ARG A 38 13.75 10.58 13.69
CA ARG A 38 13.36 9.15 13.74
C ARG A 38 13.19 8.59 12.32
N ASP A 39 13.42 7.30 12.14
CA ASP A 39 13.37 6.66 10.81
C ASP A 39 11.97 6.67 10.17
N ASP A 40 10.92 6.82 10.98
CA ASP A 40 9.54 7.01 10.55
C ASP A 40 9.15 8.48 10.29
N SER A 41 10.09 9.42 10.41
CA SER A 41 9.85 10.82 10.05
C SER A 41 9.49 10.96 8.57
N ARG A 42 8.65 11.95 8.26
CA ARG A 42 8.09 12.15 6.91
C ARG A 42 9.20 12.26 5.87
N ILE A 43 10.26 13.03 6.18
CA ILE A 43 11.37 13.23 5.27
C ILE A 43 12.20 11.97 5.06
N LYS A 44 12.40 11.13 6.09
CA LYS A 44 13.14 9.87 5.94
C LYS A 44 12.33 8.84 5.16
N VAL A 45 11.03 8.77 5.40
CA VAL A 45 10.11 7.92 4.61
C VAL A 45 10.12 8.37 3.14
N ALA A 46 9.93 9.67 2.86
CA ALA A 46 9.99 10.20 1.49
C ALA A 46 11.35 9.93 0.80
N MET A 47 12.46 10.06 1.54
CA MET A 47 13.80 9.77 1.01
C MET A 47 14.04 8.28 0.72
N SER A 48 13.32 7.38 1.39
CA SER A 48 13.38 5.94 1.10
C SER A 48 12.65 5.55 -0.19
N GLY A 49 11.92 6.49 -0.81
CA GLY A 49 11.08 6.22 -1.98
C GLY A 49 9.81 5.42 -1.66
N GLN A 50 9.52 5.20 -0.37
CA GLN A 50 8.30 4.55 0.11
C GLN A 50 7.30 5.61 0.57
N ASN A 51 6.02 5.29 0.43
CA ASN A 51 4.92 6.15 0.92
C ASN A 51 4.49 5.80 2.36
N VAL A 52 5.05 4.74 2.94
CA VAL A 52 4.68 4.21 4.24
C VAL A 52 5.93 3.81 5.03
N PRO A 53 5.94 3.92 6.36
CA PRO A 53 7.05 3.47 7.19
C PRO A 53 7.29 1.95 7.06
N THR A 54 8.56 1.53 7.08
CA THR A 54 8.96 0.12 6.99
C THR A 54 8.32 -0.73 8.09
N ASP A 55 8.27 -0.24 9.32
CA ASP A 55 7.67 -0.96 10.45
C ASP A 55 6.19 -1.25 10.22
N LEU A 56 5.47 -0.30 9.61
CA LEU A 56 4.06 -0.48 9.24
C LEU A 56 3.92 -1.53 8.13
N LEU A 57 4.83 -1.55 7.15
CA LEU A 57 4.85 -2.60 6.13
C LEU A 57 5.12 -3.99 6.73
N ILE A 58 6.04 -4.09 7.70
CA ILE A 58 6.30 -5.35 8.39
C ILE A 58 5.05 -5.81 9.14
N GLN A 59 4.40 -4.91 9.90
CA GLN A 59 3.16 -5.22 10.62
C GLN A 59 2.03 -5.66 9.67
N ALA A 60 1.83 -4.95 8.56
CA ALA A 60 0.86 -5.32 7.53
C ALA A 60 1.18 -6.69 6.90
N SER A 61 2.46 -6.98 6.65
CA SER A 61 2.89 -8.28 6.13
C SER A 61 2.60 -9.41 7.11
N MET A 62 2.80 -9.18 8.41
CA MET A 62 2.46 -10.15 9.46
C MET A 62 0.96 -10.38 9.53
N LEU A 63 0.16 -9.31 9.48
CA LEU A 63 -1.30 -9.40 9.42
C LEU A 63 -1.78 -10.20 8.21
N ASP A 64 -1.21 -9.97 7.03
CA ASP A 64 -1.55 -10.70 5.80
C ASP A 64 -1.26 -12.20 5.94
N ARG A 65 -0.07 -12.54 6.47
CA ARG A 65 0.30 -13.94 6.70
C ARG A 65 -0.60 -14.62 7.72
N LEU A 66 -0.93 -13.93 8.82
CA LEU A 66 -1.83 -14.44 9.85
C LEU A 66 -3.26 -14.62 9.32
N SER A 67 -3.80 -13.62 8.64
CA SER A 67 -5.13 -13.66 8.02
C SER A 67 -5.25 -14.84 7.05
N MET A 68 -4.22 -15.05 6.22
CA MET A 68 -4.17 -16.19 5.30
C MET A 68 -4.12 -17.53 6.03
N LEU A 69 -3.29 -17.67 7.07
CA LEU A 69 -3.20 -18.91 7.85
C LEU A 69 -4.53 -19.26 8.53
N VAL A 70 -5.20 -18.27 9.13
CA VAL A 70 -6.52 -18.46 9.76
C VAL A 70 -7.55 -18.84 8.70
N TRP A 71 -7.59 -18.11 7.58
CA TRP A 71 -8.52 -18.38 6.48
C TRP A 71 -8.37 -19.79 5.92
N MET A 72 -7.13 -20.29 5.72
CA MET A 72 -6.86 -21.65 5.26
C MET A 72 -7.46 -22.75 6.16
N LYS A 73 -7.75 -22.44 7.43
CA LYS A 73 -8.39 -23.37 8.37
C LYS A 73 -9.93 -23.31 8.36
N THR A 74 -10.52 -22.42 7.56
CA THR A 74 -11.97 -22.28 7.44
C THR A 74 -12.55 -23.12 6.29
N LYS A 75 -13.87 -23.32 6.27
CA LYS A 75 -14.57 -23.93 5.12
C LYS A 75 -14.40 -23.11 3.84
N ASP A 76 -14.43 -21.79 3.97
CA ASP A 76 -14.21 -20.86 2.86
C ASP A 76 -12.81 -21.03 2.28
N GLY A 77 -11.79 -21.16 3.13
CA GLY A 77 -10.42 -21.47 2.73
C GLY A 77 -10.29 -22.77 1.93
N GLN A 78 -10.95 -23.83 2.38
CA GLN A 78 -10.97 -25.13 1.68
C GLN A 78 -11.67 -25.04 0.31
N GLN A 79 -12.68 -24.17 0.17
CA GLN A 79 -13.41 -23.94 -1.07
C GLN A 79 -12.83 -22.81 -1.93
N GLY A 80 -11.75 -22.16 -1.48
CA GLY A 80 -11.13 -21.01 -2.18
C GLY A 80 -11.99 -19.74 -2.21
N LYS A 81 -12.98 -19.60 -1.33
CA LYS A 81 -13.90 -18.46 -1.28
C LYS A 81 -13.44 -17.42 -0.26
N ASN A 82 -13.84 -16.16 -0.43
CA ASN A 82 -13.62 -15.07 0.53
C ASN A 82 -12.17 -14.93 1.00
N ARG A 83 -11.21 -15.02 0.08
CA ARG A 83 -9.79 -14.85 0.41
C ARG A 83 -9.55 -13.46 1.01
N PRO A 84 -8.83 -13.35 2.15
CA PRO A 84 -8.50 -12.07 2.75
C PRO A 84 -7.77 -11.14 1.77
N ALA A 85 -8.15 -9.87 1.77
CA ALA A 85 -7.42 -8.83 1.05
C ALA A 85 -6.06 -8.58 1.70
N SER A 86 -5.06 -8.21 0.90
CA SER A 86 -3.73 -7.84 1.40
C SER A 86 -3.73 -6.39 1.90
N MET A 87 -3.36 -6.22 3.16
CA MET A 87 -3.12 -4.92 3.77
C MET A 87 -1.88 -4.26 3.16
N VAL A 88 -0.84 -5.04 2.83
CA VAL A 88 0.36 -4.51 2.15
C VAL A 88 0.00 -3.89 0.80
N ASP A 89 -0.75 -4.60 -0.04
CA ASP A 89 -1.20 -4.09 -1.35
C ASP A 89 -2.02 -2.79 -1.18
N SER A 90 -2.87 -2.75 -0.15
CA SER A 90 -3.73 -1.60 0.16
C SER A 90 -2.90 -0.38 0.60
N LEU A 91 -1.88 -0.57 1.43
CA LEU A 91 -0.98 0.48 1.90
C LEU A 91 -0.09 1.03 0.79
N LEU A 92 0.43 0.15 -0.05
CA LEU A 92 1.26 0.52 -1.19
C LEU A 92 0.44 1.10 -2.34
N LYS A 93 -0.89 1.12 -2.23
CA LYS A 93 -1.83 1.51 -3.30
C LYS A 93 -1.49 0.82 -4.61
N VAL A 94 -1.12 -0.47 -4.54
CA VAL A 94 -0.91 -1.27 -5.74
C VAL A 94 -2.27 -1.36 -6.42
N GLU A 95 -2.44 -0.61 -7.50
CA GLU A 95 -3.60 -0.74 -8.37
C GLU A 95 -3.59 -2.17 -8.90
N LYS A 96 -4.42 -3.04 -8.32
CA LYS A 96 -4.73 -4.31 -8.95
C LYS A 96 -5.50 -3.95 -10.21
N GLU A 97 -4.87 -4.17 -11.36
CA GLU A 97 -5.58 -4.23 -12.62
C GLU A 97 -6.77 -5.15 -12.40
N LYS A 98 -7.97 -4.56 -12.36
CA LYS A 98 -9.17 -5.37 -12.36
C LYS A 98 -9.14 -6.07 -13.71
N GLU A 99 -9.11 -7.39 -13.73
CA GLU A 99 -9.41 -8.17 -14.93
C GLU A 99 -10.86 -7.84 -15.32
N GLN A 100 -11.03 -6.75 -16.08
CA GLN A 100 -12.28 -6.34 -16.65
C GLN A 100 -12.36 -6.98 -18.02
N MET A 101 -13.23 -7.97 -18.17
CA MET A 101 -13.67 -8.36 -19.51
C MET A 101 -14.59 -7.26 -20.03
N VAL A 102 -14.11 -6.55 -21.04
CA VAL A 102 -14.87 -5.56 -21.79
C VAL A 102 -15.28 -6.21 -23.10
N PHE A 103 -16.58 -6.15 -23.40
CA PHE A 103 -17.13 -6.64 -24.67
C PHE A 103 -17.33 -5.46 -25.60
N SER A 104 -16.99 -5.65 -26.87
CA SER A 104 -17.15 -4.65 -27.92
C SER A 104 -18.60 -4.51 -28.40
N SER A 105 -19.45 -5.51 -28.12
CA SER A 105 -20.88 -5.52 -28.46
C SER A 105 -21.70 -6.41 -27.51
N GLY A 106 -23.02 -6.25 -27.53
CA GLY A 106 -23.94 -7.12 -26.79
C GLY A 106 -23.96 -8.57 -27.29
N GLU A 107 -23.65 -8.79 -28.57
CA GLU A 107 -23.58 -10.12 -29.17
C GLU A 107 -22.38 -10.92 -28.64
N GLU A 108 -21.22 -10.26 -28.54
CA GLU A 108 -19.99 -10.84 -27.97
C GLU A 108 -20.19 -11.26 -26.50
N PHE A 109 -20.97 -10.47 -25.75
CA PHE A 109 -21.36 -10.82 -24.38
C PHE A 109 -22.24 -12.07 -24.33
N GLU A 110 -23.26 -12.17 -25.18
CA GLU A 110 -24.18 -13.34 -25.18
C GLU A 110 -23.49 -14.63 -25.64
N GLU A 111 -22.56 -14.56 -26.60
CA GLU A 111 -21.72 -15.69 -26.98
C GLU A 111 -20.84 -16.18 -25.83
N TYR A 112 -20.16 -15.25 -25.15
CA TYR A 112 -19.33 -15.59 -23.99
C TYR A 112 -20.16 -16.18 -22.86
N ARG A 113 -21.33 -15.58 -22.58
CA ARG A 113 -22.29 -16.06 -21.58
C ARG A 113 -22.78 -17.47 -21.90
N SER A 114 -23.09 -17.77 -23.16
CA SER A 114 -23.54 -19.10 -23.59
C SER A 114 -22.46 -20.16 -23.35
N LYS A 115 -21.22 -19.88 -23.76
CA LYS A 115 -20.05 -20.76 -23.51
C LYS A 115 -19.79 -20.97 -22.01
N LEU A 116 -20.02 -19.95 -21.19
CA LEU A 116 -19.86 -20.03 -19.74
C LEU A 116 -20.94 -20.95 -19.13
N LEU A 117 -22.19 -20.83 -19.56
CA LEU A 117 -23.31 -21.65 -19.09
C LEU A 117 -23.15 -23.13 -19.48
N GLU A 118 -22.65 -23.41 -20.68
CA GLU A 118 -22.29 -24.78 -21.11
C GLU A 118 -21.20 -25.39 -20.20
N LYS A 119 -20.15 -24.62 -19.89
CA LYS A 119 -19.07 -25.09 -18.99
C LYS A 119 -19.52 -25.38 -17.56
N ILE A 120 -20.53 -24.67 -17.07
CA ILE A 120 -21.03 -24.82 -15.68
C ILE A 120 -22.12 -25.91 -15.60
N GLY A 121 -22.49 -26.55 -16.73
CA GLY A 121 -23.49 -27.61 -16.77
C GLY A 121 -24.92 -27.10 -16.58
N GLY A 122 -25.17 -25.82 -16.83
CA GLY A 122 -26.49 -25.18 -16.76
C GLY A 122 -27.26 -25.19 -18.07
N GLY A 123 -26.73 -25.81 -19.12
CA GLY A 123 -27.43 -26.04 -20.38
C GLY A 123 -28.22 -27.34 -20.31
N ASN A 124 -29.55 -27.25 -20.34
CA ASN A 124 -30.37 -28.31 -20.90
C ASN A 124 -30.09 -28.42 -22.40
#